data_AF-A0A8S1S8V2-F1
#
_entry.id   AF-A0A8S1S8V2-F1
#
_cell.length_a   1.000
_cell.length_b   1.000
_cell.length_c   1.000
_cell.angle_alpha   90.00
_cell.angle_beta   90.00
_cell.angle_gamma   90.00
#
_symmetry.space_group_name_H-M   'P 1'
#
loop_
_entity.id
_entity.type
_entity.pdbx_description
1 polymer ?
#
loop_
_entity_poly.entity_id
_entity_poly.type
_entity_poly.pdbx_seq_one_letter_code
_entity_poly.pdbx_strand_id
1 'polypeptide(L)'
;MNFILILFIASIKALPLYLAVFADDQQESKVYMRLKVLDAVKILMNRYPQDQDVQYMYYELINNKTYRSPPNLHITTFYIGDNKDAEQSEYYKNFTVNLPQEMKIYAVALLPKRVIACVVKRQDYTVPIENKFPHMTTLLGNWTAVDSNVLMASLFDDYGPLNNIYYSLFEQSEIKVYSTLINGKGEKNLPAYVVKMPISIDGQTQYGFQ
;
A
#
# COMPACT_ATOMS: atom_id res chain seq x y z
N MET A 1 -7.71 47.40 -39.00
CA MET A 1 -6.65 47.21 -38.00
C MET A 1 -7.17 46.15 -37.03
N ASN A 2 -6.77 44.88 -37.23
CA ASN A 2 -7.30 43.75 -36.47
C ASN A 2 -6.48 43.54 -35.19
N PHE A 3 -7.12 43.71 -34.03
CA PHE A 3 -6.55 43.30 -32.75
C PHE A 3 -6.78 41.80 -32.57
N ILE A 4 -5.70 41.02 -32.63
CA ILE A 4 -5.69 39.61 -32.22
C ILE A 4 -5.56 39.61 -30.69
N LEU A 5 -6.65 39.24 -30.00
CA LEU A 5 -6.66 39.01 -28.57
C LEU A 5 -6.07 37.62 -28.29
N ILE A 6 -4.81 37.56 -27.86
CA ILE A 6 -4.19 36.31 -27.39
C ILE A 6 -4.69 36.05 -25.96
N LEU A 7 -5.63 35.12 -25.81
CA LEU A 7 -6.04 34.58 -24.51
C LEU A 7 -4.91 33.67 -23.99
N PHE A 8 -4.10 34.19 -23.07
CA PHE A 8 -3.26 33.36 -22.21
C PHE A 8 -4.17 32.64 -21.20
N ILE A 9 -4.53 31.40 -21.49
CA ILE A 9 -5.11 30.51 -20.48
C ILE A 9 -3.93 30.05 -19.61
N ALA A 10 -3.75 30.69 -18.46
CA ALA A 10 -2.92 30.15 -17.40
C ALA A 10 -3.56 28.83 -16.96
N SER A 11 -2.95 27.70 -17.36
CA SER A 11 -3.28 26.38 -16.84
C SER A 11 -3.02 26.39 -15.34
N ILE A 12 -4.09 26.39 -14.53
CA ILE A 12 -3.99 26.08 -13.11
C ILE A 12 -3.59 24.61 -13.03
N LYS A 13 -2.30 24.33 -12.90
CA LYS A 13 -1.82 22.98 -12.60
C LYS A 13 -2.26 22.64 -11.18
N ALA A 14 -3.17 21.69 -11.04
CA ALA A 14 -3.52 21.14 -9.74
C ALA A 14 -2.26 20.49 -9.13
N LEU A 15 -2.06 20.72 -7.83
CA LEU A 15 -0.97 20.09 -7.09
C LEU A 15 -1.22 18.57 -7.00
N PRO A 16 -0.18 17.74 -7.17
CA PRO A 16 -0.33 16.32 -6.89
C PRO A 16 -0.57 16.11 -5.40
N LEU A 17 -1.43 15.14 -5.08
CA LEU A 17 -1.72 14.75 -3.69
C LEU A 17 -0.52 14.01 -3.06
N TYR A 18 0.23 13.27 -3.88
CA TYR A 18 1.38 12.48 -3.45
C TYR A 18 2.30 12.13 -4.61
N LEU A 19 3.51 11.67 -4.29
CA LEU A 19 4.50 11.10 -5.19
C LEU A 19 4.60 9.60 -4.92
N ALA A 20 4.64 8.77 -5.97
CA ALA A 20 4.62 7.31 -5.78
C ALA A 20 5.36 6.55 -6.90
N VAL A 21 5.62 5.27 -6.66
CA VAL A 21 5.93 4.29 -7.70
C VAL A 21 4.63 3.56 -8.02
N PHE A 22 4.16 3.65 -9.26
CA PHE A 22 2.96 3.00 -9.76
C PHE A 22 3.33 1.75 -10.54
N ALA A 23 2.52 0.70 -10.43
CA ALA A 23 2.68 -0.47 -11.30
C ALA A 23 2.46 -0.08 -12.76
N ASP A 24 3.26 -0.64 -13.68
CA ASP A 24 3.20 -0.27 -15.10
C ASP A 24 1.90 -0.73 -15.76
N ASP A 25 1.62 -2.03 -15.72
CA ASP A 25 0.31 -2.56 -16.13
C ASP A 25 -0.60 -2.71 -14.91
N GLN A 26 -1.50 -1.76 -14.73
CA GLN A 26 -2.45 -1.74 -13.62
C GLN A 26 -3.45 -2.91 -13.66
N GLN A 27 -3.83 -3.42 -14.83
CA GLN A 27 -4.80 -4.51 -14.93
C GLN A 27 -4.14 -5.84 -14.61
N GLU A 28 -3.02 -6.14 -15.27
CA GLU A 28 -2.24 -7.35 -15.04
C GLU A 28 -1.75 -7.42 -13.59
N SER A 29 -1.17 -6.32 -13.09
CA SER A 29 -0.67 -6.27 -11.71
C SER A 29 -1.78 -6.49 -10.68
N LYS A 30 -3.00 -5.99 -10.90
CA LYS A 30 -4.13 -6.25 -9.99
C LYS A 30 -4.53 -7.71 -9.96
N VAL A 31 -4.57 -8.37 -11.12
CA VAL A 31 -4.85 -9.81 -11.21
C VAL A 31 -3.75 -10.60 -10.51
N TYR A 32 -2.50 -10.31 -10.82
CA TYR A 32 -1.33 -10.95 -10.23
C TYR A 32 -1.31 -10.80 -8.71
N MET A 33 -1.45 -9.57 -8.20
CA MET A 33 -1.46 -9.29 -6.77
C MET A 33 -2.62 -9.96 -6.06
N ARG A 34 -3.80 -10.05 -6.68
CA ARG A 34 -4.93 -10.80 -6.11
C ARG A 34 -4.60 -12.30 -5.97
N LEU A 35 -3.95 -12.90 -6.95
CA LEU A 35 -3.52 -14.31 -6.89
C LEU A 35 -2.47 -14.51 -5.78
N LYS A 36 -1.52 -13.59 -5.61
CA LYS A 36 -0.53 -13.66 -4.53
C LYS A 36 -1.15 -13.51 -3.15
N VAL A 37 -2.12 -12.61 -3.00
CA VAL A 37 -2.89 -12.51 -1.75
C VAL A 37 -3.66 -13.81 -1.47
N LEU A 38 -4.26 -14.44 -2.48
CA LEU A 38 -4.92 -15.74 -2.32
C LEU A 38 -3.92 -16.83 -1.89
N ASP A 39 -2.72 -16.86 -2.45
CA ASP A 39 -1.68 -17.81 -2.04
C ASP A 39 -1.24 -17.57 -0.59
N ALA A 40 -1.14 -16.31 -0.15
CA ALA A 40 -0.88 -15.98 1.26
C ALA A 40 -2.00 -16.50 2.18
N VAL A 41 -3.26 -16.35 1.77
CA VAL A 41 -4.40 -16.89 2.53
C VAL A 41 -4.42 -18.41 2.53
N LYS A 42 -4.00 -19.11 1.46
CA LYS A 42 -3.87 -20.58 1.47
C LYS A 42 -2.82 -21.05 2.47
N ILE A 43 -1.69 -20.33 2.60
CA ILE A 43 -0.68 -20.61 3.64
C ILE A 43 -1.32 -20.51 5.02
N LEU A 44 -2.10 -19.44 5.27
CA LEU A 44 -2.82 -19.28 6.53
C LEU A 44 -3.90 -20.35 6.74
N MET A 45 -4.62 -20.77 5.70
CA MET A 45 -5.62 -21.85 5.78
C MET A 45 -4.99 -23.18 6.21
N ASN A 46 -3.80 -23.49 5.72
CA ASN A 46 -3.07 -24.70 6.13
C ASN A 46 -2.60 -24.60 7.58
N ARG A 47 -2.16 -23.41 8.01
CA ARG A 47 -1.62 -23.19 9.36
C ARG A 47 -2.69 -23.05 10.43
N TYR A 48 -3.81 -22.40 10.09
CA TYR A 48 -4.92 -22.08 10.98
C TYR A 48 -6.26 -22.53 10.38
N PRO A 49 -6.46 -23.83 10.13
CA PRO A 49 -7.61 -24.34 9.38
C PRO A 49 -8.96 -24.11 10.07
N GLN A 50 -8.97 -23.85 11.38
CA GLN A 50 -10.17 -23.58 12.17
C GLN A 50 -10.40 -22.08 12.44
N ASP A 51 -9.54 -21.21 11.91
CA ASP A 51 -9.68 -19.77 12.09
C ASP A 51 -10.75 -19.20 11.15
N GLN A 52 -11.84 -18.71 11.74
CA GLN A 52 -12.99 -18.22 11.01
C GLN A 52 -12.67 -17.01 10.13
N ASP A 53 -11.74 -16.14 10.55
CA ASP A 53 -11.38 -14.97 9.74
C ASP A 53 -10.50 -15.37 8.56
N VAL A 54 -9.64 -16.38 8.71
CA VAL A 54 -8.87 -16.95 7.59
C VAL A 54 -9.80 -17.66 6.60
N GLN A 55 -10.72 -18.49 7.09
CA GLN A 55 -11.74 -19.15 6.25
C GLN A 55 -12.59 -18.13 5.49
N TYR A 56 -13.01 -17.05 6.15
CA TYR A 56 -13.74 -15.95 5.53
C TYR A 56 -12.93 -15.31 4.40
N MET A 57 -11.66 -14.93 4.65
CA MET A 57 -10.81 -14.34 3.62
C MET A 57 -10.64 -15.27 2.41
N TYR A 58 -10.43 -16.57 2.65
CA TYR A 58 -10.30 -17.55 1.58
C TYR A 58 -11.56 -17.60 0.72
N TYR A 59 -12.73 -17.77 1.35
CA TYR A 59 -14.02 -17.82 0.66
C TYR A 59 -14.30 -16.55 -0.15
N GLU A 60 -14.01 -15.38 0.40
CA GLU A 60 -14.24 -14.11 -0.28
C GLU A 60 -13.30 -13.88 -1.46
N LEU A 61 -12.06 -14.33 -1.35
CA LEU A 61 -11.07 -14.19 -2.43
C LEU A 61 -11.40 -15.09 -3.62
N ILE A 62 -11.79 -16.35 -3.39
CA ILE A 62 -12.14 -17.29 -4.46
C ILE A 62 -13.46 -16.92 -5.16
N ASN A 63 -14.42 -16.32 -4.43
CA ASN A 63 -15.73 -15.96 -4.98
C ASN A 63 -15.82 -14.51 -5.47
N ASN A 64 -14.77 -13.70 -5.27
CA ASN A 64 -14.68 -12.31 -5.69
C ASN A 64 -15.85 -11.42 -5.23
N LYS A 65 -16.22 -11.52 -3.95
CA LYS A 65 -17.42 -10.87 -3.39
C LYS A 65 -17.13 -9.52 -2.71
N THR A 66 -16.41 -9.53 -1.59
CA THR A 66 -16.22 -8.31 -0.76
C THR A 66 -14.97 -7.52 -1.13
N TYR A 67 -13.86 -8.19 -1.44
CA TYR A 67 -12.59 -7.52 -1.69
C TYR A 67 -12.48 -6.96 -3.11
N ARG A 68 -12.37 -5.64 -3.21
CA ARG A 68 -12.11 -4.91 -4.46
C ARG A 68 -10.67 -4.42 -4.55
N SER A 69 -10.12 -4.35 -5.76
CA SER A 69 -8.82 -3.72 -5.98
C SER A 69 -8.94 -2.19 -5.82
N PRO A 70 -7.89 -1.49 -5.35
CA PRO A 70 -7.86 -0.04 -5.39
C PRO A 70 -7.82 0.47 -6.84
N PRO A 71 -8.10 1.77 -7.07
CA PRO A 71 -8.04 2.36 -8.40
C PRO A 71 -6.68 2.15 -9.08
N ASN A 72 -5.59 2.31 -8.33
CA ASN A 72 -4.23 2.08 -8.80
C ASN A 72 -3.41 1.36 -7.72
N LEU A 73 -2.59 0.39 -8.14
CA LEU A 73 -1.52 -0.18 -7.34
C LEU A 73 -0.31 0.73 -7.40
N HIS A 74 0.11 1.18 -6.22
CA HIS A 74 1.24 2.08 -6.06
C HIS A 74 1.83 2.00 -4.65
N ILE A 75 3.05 2.48 -4.51
CA ILE A 75 3.72 2.70 -3.22
C ILE A 75 3.91 4.21 -3.07
N THR A 76 3.21 4.81 -2.11
CA THR A 76 3.41 6.22 -1.79
C THR A 76 4.80 6.44 -1.22
N THR A 77 5.58 7.28 -1.89
CA THR A 77 6.94 7.63 -1.49
C THR A 77 6.97 8.93 -0.68
N PHE A 78 6.11 9.89 -1.03
CA PHE A 78 5.97 11.17 -0.33
C PHE A 78 4.53 11.67 -0.41
N TYR A 79 3.92 12.05 0.72
CA TYR A 79 2.56 12.57 0.77
C TYR A 79 2.60 14.10 0.86
N ILE A 80 1.89 14.78 -0.04
CA ILE A 80 1.82 16.24 -0.11
C ILE A 80 0.56 16.72 0.62
N GLY A 81 -0.59 16.08 0.36
CA GLY A 81 -1.86 16.49 0.98
C GLY A 81 -2.20 17.95 0.67
N ASP A 82 -2.59 18.68 1.71
CA ASP A 82 -2.88 20.12 1.63
C ASP A 82 -1.65 21.00 1.94
N ASN A 83 -0.47 20.39 2.12
CA ASN A 83 0.75 21.12 2.47
C ASN A 83 1.37 21.78 1.22
N LYS A 84 1.04 23.06 1.01
CA LYS A 84 1.57 23.85 -0.11
C LYS A 84 3.10 24.02 -0.08
N ASP A 85 3.71 23.93 1.10
CA ASP A 85 5.16 24.05 1.23
C ASP A 85 5.89 22.74 0.87
N ALA A 86 5.16 21.63 0.69
CA ALA A 86 5.76 20.35 0.30
C ALA A 86 6.45 20.43 -1.07
N GLU A 87 5.99 21.28 -1.99
CA GLU A 87 6.67 21.52 -3.27
C GLU A 87 8.04 22.20 -3.10
N GLN A 88 8.23 22.90 -1.98
CA GLN A 88 9.50 23.53 -1.67
C GLN A 88 10.52 22.56 -1.08
N SER A 89 10.07 21.37 -0.66
CA SER A 89 10.95 20.33 -0.16
C SER A 89 11.97 19.90 -1.21
N GLU A 90 13.17 19.59 -0.76
CA GLU A 90 14.22 19.04 -1.63
C GLU A 90 13.78 17.72 -2.27
N TYR A 91 13.00 16.92 -1.54
CA TYR A 91 12.41 15.69 -2.05
C TYR A 91 11.58 15.94 -3.31
N TYR A 92 10.61 16.86 -3.25
CA TYR A 92 9.71 17.14 -4.37
C TYR A 92 10.48 17.67 -5.58
N LYS A 93 11.41 18.60 -5.36
CA LYS A 93 12.22 19.23 -6.41
C LYS A 93 13.11 18.23 -7.16
N ASN A 94 13.58 17.20 -6.47
CA ASN A 94 14.47 16.18 -7.03
C ASN A 94 13.72 14.91 -7.49
N PHE A 95 12.39 14.86 -7.34
CA PHE A 95 11.61 13.70 -7.76
C PHE A 95 11.60 13.59 -9.29
N THR A 96 12.14 12.49 -9.79
CA THR A 96 12.17 12.20 -11.24
C THR A 96 10.97 11.35 -11.59
N VAL A 97 10.11 11.82 -12.50
CA VAL A 97 8.93 11.09 -13.03
C VAL A 97 9.36 10.16 -14.16
N ASN A 98 8.64 9.05 -14.35
CA ASN A 98 8.89 8.00 -15.32
C ASN A 98 10.24 7.31 -15.17
N LEU A 99 10.78 7.26 -13.95
CA LEU A 99 11.95 6.45 -13.63
C LEU A 99 11.48 5.00 -13.45
N PRO A 100 11.92 4.05 -14.30
CA PRO A 100 11.56 2.64 -14.14
C PRO A 100 12.14 2.09 -12.84
N GLN A 101 11.34 1.32 -12.11
CA GLN A 101 11.64 0.85 -10.77
C GLN A 101 10.87 -0.43 -10.46
N GLU A 102 11.58 -1.50 -10.10
CA GLU A 102 10.96 -2.72 -9.59
C GLU A 102 10.30 -2.46 -8.23
N MET A 103 9.05 -2.87 -8.08
CA MET A 103 8.30 -2.80 -6.83
C MET A 103 8.49 -4.09 -6.03
N LYS A 104 9.51 -4.13 -5.16
CA LYS A 104 9.83 -5.28 -4.31
C LYS A 104 8.93 -5.38 -3.09
N ILE A 105 8.17 -6.46 -3.02
CA ILE A 105 7.25 -6.79 -1.93
C ILE A 105 7.83 -7.94 -1.12
N TYR A 106 7.82 -7.80 0.20
CA TYR A 106 8.42 -8.78 1.12
C TYR A 106 7.39 -9.64 1.85
N ALA A 107 6.22 -9.08 2.10
CA ALA A 107 5.16 -9.77 2.82
C ALA A 107 3.79 -9.20 2.47
N VAL A 108 2.77 -9.98 2.76
CA VAL A 108 1.36 -9.58 2.69
C VAL A 108 0.85 -9.46 4.12
N ALA A 109 0.41 -8.26 4.49
CA ALA A 109 -0.31 -7.98 5.73
C ALA A 109 -1.81 -8.00 5.46
N LEU A 110 -2.54 -8.81 6.23
CA LEU A 110 -3.97 -9.06 6.05
C LEU A 110 -4.72 -8.66 7.31
N LEU A 111 -5.67 -7.74 7.17
CA LEU A 111 -6.67 -7.42 8.19
C LEU A 111 -8.05 -7.86 7.67
N PRO A 112 -8.61 -8.97 8.19
CA PRO A 112 -9.86 -9.55 7.71
C PRO A 112 -10.99 -8.51 7.62
N LYS A 113 -11.78 -8.61 6.53
CA LYS A 113 -12.94 -7.75 6.18
C LYS A 113 -12.59 -6.29 5.87
N ARG A 114 -11.35 -5.86 6.12
CA ARG A 114 -10.94 -4.46 6.13
C ARG A 114 -10.02 -4.13 4.97
N VAL A 115 -8.73 -4.42 5.08
CA VAL A 115 -7.73 -4.04 4.09
C VAL A 115 -6.61 -5.07 4.04
N ILE A 116 -6.05 -5.25 2.85
CA ILE A 116 -4.87 -6.05 2.62
C ILE A 116 -3.81 -5.15 1.96
N ALA A 117 -2.61 -5.17 2.52
CA ALA A 117 -1.50 -4.35 2.07
C ALA A 117 -0.22 -5.19 2.00
N CYS A 118 0.64 -4.86 1.06
CA CYS A 118 1.95 -5.46 0.88
C CYS A 118 3.02 -4.61 1.56
N VAL A 119 3.88 -5.25 2.34
CA VAL A 119 4.99 -4.61 3.05
C VAL A 119 6.18 -4.51 2.12
N VAL A 120 6.78 -3.33 2.04
CA VAL A 120 8.00 -3.07 1.25
C VAL A 120 9.11 -2.48 2.12
N LYS A 121 10.35 -2.50 1.65
CA LYS A 121 11.50 -1.87 2.33
C LYS A 121 11.90 -0.58 1.63
N ARG A 122 12.26 0.45 2.39
CA ARG A 122 12.71 1.72 1.82
C ARG A 122 14.01 1.58 1.02
N GLN A 123 14.94 0.74 1.51
CA GLN A 123 16.31 0.66 0.98
C GLN A 123 16.40 0.04 -0.41
N ASP A 124 15.33 -0.59 -0.89
CA ASP A 124 15.30 -1.26 -2.19
C ASP A 124 14.85 -0.37 -3.34
N TYR A 125 14.52 0.90 -3.04
CA TYR A 125 14.03 1.84 -4.03
C TYR A 125 15.09 2.87 -4.39
N THR A 126 15.21 3.17 -5.68
CA THR A 126 16.13 4.20 -6.19
C THR A 126 15.67 5.60 -5.81
N VAL A 127 14.35 5.81 -5.74
CA VAL A 127 13.77 7.01 -5.12
C VAL A 127 13.75 6.87 -3.61
N PRO A 128 14.14 7.91 -2.85
CA PRO A 128 13.98 7.91 -1.40
C PRO A 128 12.49 7.69 -1.04
N ILE A 129 12.21 7.15 0.15
CA ILE A 129 10.83 6.98 0.63
C ILE A 129 10.67 7.59 2.02
N GLU A 130 9.84 8.62 2.11
CA GLU A 130 9.56 9.37 3.34
C GLU A 130 8.45 8.72 4.19
N ASN A 131 7.58 7.91 3.57
CA ASN A 131 6.52 7.21 4.30
C ASN A 131 7.14 6.32 5.41
N LYS A 132 6.66 6.47 6.66
CA LYS A 132 7.21 5.74 7.82
C LYS A 132 7.21 4.22 7.60
N PHE A 133 6.10 3.71 7.08
CA PHE A 133 5.88 2.30 6.81
C PHE A 133 5.47 2.16 5.34
N PRO A 134 6.41 2.21 4.39
CA PRO A 134 6.06 2.06 2.99
C PRO A 134 5.35 0.73 2.74
N HIS A 135 4.29 0.81 1.96
CA HIS A 135 3.46 -0.32 1.61
C HIS A 135 2.72 -0.04 0.31
N MET A 136 2.18 -1.12 -0.28
CA MET A 136 1.24 -1.05 -1.39
C MET A 136 -0.10 -1.63 -0.94
N THR A 137 -1.17 -0.84 -1.00
CA THR A 137 -2.52 -1.37 -0.77
C THR A 137 -2.95 -2.22 -1.97
N THR A 138 -3.44 -3.44 -1.72
CA THR A 138 -3.76 -4.39 -2.80
C THR A 138 -5.23 -4.74 -2.90
N LEU A 139 -5.91 -4.94 -1.77
CA LEU A 139 -7.33 -5.25 -1.73
C LEU A 139 -8.02 -4.50 -0.58
N LEU A 140 -9.21 -4.00 -0.90
CA LEU A 140 -10.06 -3.20 -0.02
C LEU A 140 -11.33 -3.99 0.28
N GLY A 141 -11.59 -4.25 1.56
CA GLY A 141 -12.90 -4.66 2.06
C GLY A 141 -13.71 -3.41 2.41
N ASN A 142 -14.11 -3.28 3.68
CA ASN A 142 -14.84 -2.10 4.17
C ASN A 142 -13.96 -0.88 4.48
N TRP A 143 -12.63 -0.99 4.36
CA TRP A 143 -11.69 0.12 4.56
C TRP A 143 -11.26 0.75 3.24
N THR A 144 -10.76 1.99 3.33
CA THR A 144 -10.19 2.74 2.21
C THR A 144 -8.69 2.48 2.08
N ALA A 145 -8.11 2.92 0.95
CA ALA A 145 -6.66 2.83 0.75
C ALA A 145 -5.86 3.72 1.70
N VAL A 146 -6.44 4.78 2.26
CA VAL A 146 -5.75 5.62 3.27
C VAL A 146 -5.68 4.87 4.61
N ASP A 147 -6.71 4.09 4.95
CA ASP A 147 -6.77 3.34 6.20
C ASP A 147 -5.70 2.22 6.31
N SER A 148 -5.04 1.82 5.21
CA SER A 148 -3.92 0.87 5.27
C SER A 148 -2.72 1.41 6.06
N ASN A 149 -2.56 2.74 6.15
CA ASN A 149 -1.56 3.35 7.04
C ASN A 149 -1.83 3.01 8.51
N VAL A 150 -3.11 2.93 8.90
CA VAL A 150 -3.52 2.55 10.26
C VAL A 150 -3.15 1.09 10.53
N LEU A 151 -3.38 0.19 9.56
CA LEU A 151 -2.92 -1.20 9.66
C LEU A 151 -1.40 -1.27 9.84
N MET A 152 -0.62 -0.61 8.97
CA MET A 152 0.84 -0.63 9.07
C MET A 152 1.33 -0.09 10.41
N ALA A 153 0.81 1.05 10.87
CA ALA A 153 1.20 1.62 12.16
C ALA A 153 0.84 0.70 13.32
N SER A 154 -0.38 0.13 13.34
CA SER A 154 -0.78 -0.80 14.40
C SER A 154 0.07 -2.06 14.49
N LEU A 155 0.72 -2.46 13.39
CA LEU A 155 1.59 -3.63 13.35
C LEU A 155 3.03 -3.28 13.71
N PHE A 156 3.56 -2.19 13.17
CA PHE A 156 5.00 -1.93 13.11
C PHE A 156 5.47 -0.68 13.85
N ASP A 157 4.57 0.18 14.32
CA ASP A 157 4.94 1.35 15.12
C ASP A 157 5.43 0.97 16.52
N ASP A 158 5.89 1.92 17.32
CA ASP A 158 6.59 1.68 18.60
C ASP A 158 5.83 0.79 19.60
N TYR A 159 4.50 0.74 19.48
CA TYR A 159 3.61 -0.08 20.30
C TYR A 159 3.01 -1.28 19.56
N GLY A 160 3.39 -1.50 18.30
CA GLY A 160 2.91 -2.58 17.46
C GLY A 160 3.56 -3.92 17.81
N PRO A 161 2.84 -5.04 17.68
CA PRO A 161 3.35 -6.37 18.04
C PRO A 161 4.50 -6.84 17.13
N LEU A 162 4.76 -6.16 16.02
CA LEU A 162 5.78 -6.50 15.03
C LEU A 162 6.85 -5.41 14.86
N ASN A 163 6.95 -4.44 15.80
CA ASN A 163 7.94 -3.35 15.72
C ASN A 163 9.37 -3.86 15.46
N ASN A 164 9.83 -4.80 16.30
CA ASN A 164 11.21 -5.32 16.26
C ASN A 164 11.53 -6.15 15.02
N ILE A 165 10.53 -6.54 14.22
CA ILE A 165 10.73 -7.41 13.07
C ILE A 165 10.53 -6.72 11.72
N TYR A 166 10.10 -5.45 11.73
CA TYR A 166 9.88 -4.69 10.51
C TYR A 166 11.16 -4.51 9.68
N TYR A 167 12.32 -4.38 10.33
CA TYR A 167 13.62 -4.24 9.64
C TYR A 167 14.40 -5.55 9.50
N SER A 168 14.05 -6.60 10.26
CA SER A 168 14.61 -7.96 10.13
C SER A 168 13.74 -8.90 9.27
N LEU A 169 12.71 -8.35 8.62
CA LEU A 169 11.78 -8.97 7.66
C LEU A 169 11.77 -10.50 7.61
N PHE A 170 11.11 -11.03 8.65
CA PHE A 170 10.53 -12.36 8.79
C PHE A 170 11.51 -13.52 8.59
N GLU A 171 12.24 -13.85 9.64
CA GLU A 171 12.91 -15.15 9.80
C GLU A 171 11.92 -16.32 9.78
N GLN A 172 10.65 -16.06 10.12
CA GLN A 172 9.53 -17.01 10.06
C GLN A 172 8.71 -16.82 8.77
N SER A 173 8.12 -17.89 8.23
CA SER A 173 7.31 -17.83 7.00
C SER A 173 5.97 -17.12 7.18
N GLU A 174 5.36 -17.19 8.36
CA GLU A 174 4.08 -16.56 8.67
C GLU A 174 3.95 -16.19 10.15
N ILE A 175 3.23 -15.11 10.45
CA ILE A 175 2.99 -14.65 11.82
C ILE A 175 1.52 -14.21 11.95
N LYS A 176 0.82 -14.75 12.95
CA LYS A 176 -0.48 -14.26 13.41
C LYS A 176 -0.30 -13.40 14.65
N VAL A 177 -0.87 -12.20 14.65
CA VAL A 177 -0.88 -11.30 15.81
C VAL A 177 -2.25 -10.71 16.07
N TYR A 178 -2.44 -10.18 17.26
CA TYR A 178 -3.60 -9.37 17.60
C TYR A 178 -3.16 -7.91 17.62
N SER A 179 -3.74 -7.11 16.73
CA SER A 179 -3.47 -5.69 16.63
C SER A 179 -4.49 -4.91 17.44
N THR A 180 -4.02 -3.84 18.09
CA THR A 180 -4.89 -2.82 18.65
C THR A 180 -4.81 -1.61 17.73
N LEU A 181 -5.94 -1.23 17.12
CA LEU A 181 -5.98 -0.09 16.22
C LEU A 181 -6.09 1.20 17.06
N ILE A 182 -4.95 1.73 17.44
CA ILE A 182 -4.84 3.06 18.02
C ILE A 182 -4.79 4.04 16.84
N ASN A 183 -5.60 5.11 16.89
CA ASN A 183 -5.86 6.12 15.84
C ASN A 183 -7.15 5.92 15.04
N GLY A 184 -8.28 6.29 15.65
CA GLY A 184 -9.48 6.75 14.92
C GLY A 184 -10.56 5.72 14.58
N LYS A 185 -10.29 4.41 14.68
CA LYS A 185 -11.33 3.37 14.46
C LYS A 185 -11.88 2.76 15.75
N GLY A 186 -11.17 2.90 16.87
CA GLY A 186 -11.62 2.46 18.21
C GLY A 186 -11.72 0.94 18.40
N GLU A 187 -11.32 0.14 17.41
CA GLU A 187 -11.40 -1.31 17.45
C GLU A 187 -10.17 -1.93 18.13
N LYS A 188 -10.39 -2.86 19.05
CA LYS A 188 -9.33 -3.54 19.82
C LYS A 188 -9.32 -5.03 19.52
N ASN A 189 -8.15 -5.65 19.68
CA ASN A 189 -7.96 -7.10 19.57
C ASN A 189 -8.38 -7.70 18.22
N LEU A 190 -8.11 -6.99 17.13
CA LEU A 190 -8.39 -7.52 15.80
C LEU A 190 -7.26 -8.46 15.36
N PRO A 191 -7.59 -9.68 14.91
CA PRO A 191 -6.57 -10.58 14.37
C PRO A 191 -6.02 -10.00 13.07
N ALA A 192 -4.71 -9.87 13.00
CA ALA A 192 -3.98 -9.47 11.81
C ALA A 192 -2.94 -10.56 11.50
N TYR A 193 -2.69 -10.73 10.21
CA TYR A 193 -1.80 -11.77 9.72
C TYR A 193 -0.72 -11.13 8.86
N VAL A 194 0.50 -11.63 8.96
CA VAL A 194 1.58 -11.26 8.03
C VAL A 194 2.20 -12.53 7.49
N VAL A 195 2.22 -12.64 6.16
CA VAL A 195 2.77 -13.80 5.45
C VAL A 195 3.95 -13.34 4.63
N LYS A 196 5.13 -13.93 4.86
CA LYS A 196 6.32 -13.67 4.07
C LYS A 196 6.10 -14.16 2.65
N MET A 197 6.22 -13.25 1.69
CA MET A 197 5.96 -13.54 0.29
C MET A 197 6.78 -12.59 -0.58
N PRO A 198 8.06 -12.93 -0.84
CA PRO A 198 8.90 -12.14 -1.72
C PRO A 198 8.37 -12.24 -3.15
N ILE A 199 7.94 -11.10 -3.69
CA ILE A 199 7.47 -10.96 -5.07
C ILE A 199 7.88 -9.59 -5.59
N SER A 200 7.93 -9.44 -6.91
CA SER A 200 8.11 -8.16 -7.57
C SER A 200 7.13 -7.99 -8.72
N ILE A 201 6.86 -6.73 -9.03
CA ILE A 201 6.17 -6.27 -10.23
C ILE A 201 6.91 -5.03 -10.76
N ASP A 202 6.79 -4.78 -12.06
CA ASP A 202 7.37 -3.60 -12.69
C ASP A 202 6.54 -2.35 -12.39
N GLY A 203 7.23 -1.22 -12.27
CA GLY A 203 6.61 0.06 -12.04
C GLY A 203 7.49 1.23 -12.39
N GLN A 204 6.94 2.42 -12.20
CA GLN A 204 7.61 3.67 -12.49
C GLN A 204 7.14 4.79 -11.58
N THR A 205 8.00 5.77 -11.36
CA THR A 205 7.69 6.94 -10.53
C THR A 205 6.68 7.86 -11.23
N GLN A 206 5.60 8.24 -10.55
CA GLN A 206 4.63 9.21 -11.08
C GLN A 206 4.03 10.07 -9.97
N TYR A 207 3.35 11.13 -10.41
CA TYR A 207 2.49 11.97 -9.57
C TYR A 207 1.13 11.32 -9.37
N GLY A 208 0.66 11.30 -8.12
CA GLY A 208 -0.70 10.89 -7.76
C GLY A 208 -1.63 12.09 -7.62
N PHE A 209 -2.74 12.07 -8.33
CA PHE A 209 -3.81 13.09 -8.26
C PHE A 209 -5.09 12.48 -7.67
N GLN A 210 -6.01 13.32 -7.18
CA GLN A 210 -7.36 12.91 -6.75
C GLN A 210 -8.30 12.72 -7.94
#